data_AF-A0A747RZB9-F1
#
_entry.id   AF-A0A747RZB9-F1
#
_cell.length_a   1.000
_cell.length_b   1.000
_cell.length_c   1.000
_cell.angle_alpha   90.00
_cell.angle_beta   90.00
_cell.angle_gamma   90.00
#
_symmetry.space_group_name_H-M   'P 1'
#
loop_
_entity.id
_entity.type
_entity.pdbx_description
1 polymer ?
#
loop_
_entity_poly.entity_id
_entity_poly.type
_entity_poly.pdbx_seq_one_letter_code
_entity_poly.pdbx_strand_id
1 'polypeptide(L)'
;MATNVLSGLRVRCRLCRMATNVLSGLRVRCRLCRMATNVLSGLRMRCRLCRMAANVLSGLRVRCRLRRMATNVLSGLRVRCRLCRMATNVLSGLRVRCRLCRMATNVLSGLRVWCRL
;
A
#
# COMPACT_ATOMS: atom_id res chain seq x y z
N MET A 1 -23.79 12.02 -7.45
CA MET A 1 -22.67 11.09 -7.21
C MET A 1 -21.36 11.86 -7.22
N ALA A 2 -20.71 12.07 -6.07
CA ALA A 2 -19.41 12.74 -6.02
C ALA A 2 -18.30 11.73 -6.36
N THR A 3 -17.97 11.58 -7.64
CA THR A 3 -16.81 10.81 -8.08
C THR A 3 -15.55 11.64 -7.86
N ASN A 4 -15.05 11.65 -6.61
CA ASN A 4 -13.73 12.21 -6.31
C ASN A 4 -12.64 11.33 -6.95
N VAL A 5 -12.35 11.65 -8.21
CA VAL A 5 -11.24 11.14 -8.99
C VAL A 5 -10.09 12.12 -8.83
N LEU A 6 -8.96 11.63 -8.33
CA LEU A 6 -7.74 12.42 -8.20
C LEU A 6 -6.62 11.76 -9.00
N SER A 7 -5.83 12.57 -9.69
CA SER A 7 -4.70 12.10 -10.48
C SER A 7 -3.46 12.96 -10.23
N GLY A 8 -2.27 12.34 -10.33
CA GLY A 8 -0.99 13.07 -10.34
C GLY A 8 -0.57 13.74 -9.02
N LEU A 9 -1.23 13.42 -7.91
CA LEU A 9 -1.05 14.13 -6.64
C LEU A 9 0.34 13.88 -6.02
N ARG A 10 0.96 14.94 -5.50
CA ARG A 10 2.19 14.89 -4.71
C ARG A 10 1.93 15.46 -3.33
N VAL A 11 2.09 14.64 -2.30
CA VAL A 11 1.79 15.00 -0.91
C VAL A 11 3.05 14.96 -0.06
N ARG A 12 3.35 16.07 0.61
CA ARG A 12 4.44 16.20 1.59
C ARG A 12 3.89 16.83 2.87
N CYS A 13 3.56 16.01 3.86
CA CYS A 13 3.03 16.46 5.15
C CYS A 13 3.62 15.66 6.31
N ARG A 14 3.56 16.17 7.54
CA ARG A 14 3.89 15.37 8.74
C ARG A 14 2.90 14.22 8.89
N LEU A 15 1.61 14.54 8.79
CA LEU A 15 0.47 13.63 8.89
C LEU A 15 -0.35 13.77 7.61
N CYS A 16 -0.69 12.65 6.98
CA CYS A 16 -1.50 12.66 5.77
C CYS A 16 -2.66 11.67 5.92
N ARG A 17 -3.88 12.15 5.71
CA ARG A 17 -5.11 11.35 5.75
C ARG A 17 -5.90 11.61 4.48
N MET A 18 -6.16 10.56 3.70
CA MET A 18 -6.92 10.68 2.45
C MET A 18 -8.03 9.62 2.40
N ALA A 19 -9.19 10.03 1.90
CA ALA A 19 -10.32 9.17 1.58
C ALA A 19 -10.87 9.57 0.20
N THR A 20 -10.77 8.68 -0.78
CA THR A 20 -11.09 9.00 -2.19
C THR A 20 -11.66 7.77 -2.90
N ASN A 21 -12.54 7.96 -3.89
CA ASN A 21 -13.07 6.84 -4.65
C ASN A 21 -12.02 6.27 -5.62
N VAL A 22 -11.43 7.14 -6.44
CA VAL A 22 -10.43 6.73 -7.43
C VAL A 22 -9.22 7.65 -7.30
N LEU A 23 -8.03 7.05 -7.21
CA LEU A 23 -6.79 7.80 -7.11
C LEU A 23 -5.70 7.16 -7.96
N SER A 24 -5.18 7.92 -8.93
CA SER A 24 -4.12 7.48 -9.83
C SER A 24 -2.86 8.33 -9.67
N GLY A 25 -1.69 7.69 -9.68
CA GLY A 25 -0.41 8.42 -9.74
C GLY A 25 -0.09 9.24 -8.48
N LEU A 26 -0.29 8.68 -7.29
CA LEU A 26 -0.01 9.35 -6.02
C LEU A 26 1.44 9.16 -5.56
N ARG A 27 2.10 10.24 -5.16
CA ARG A 27 3.39 10.21 -4.43
C ARG A 27 3.25 10.83 -3.06
N VAL A 28 3.50 10.07 -2.00
CA VAL A 28 3.43 10.59 -0.62
C VAL A 28 4.75 10.46 0.11
N ARG A 29 5.14 11.53 0.79
CA ARG A 29 6.24 11.55 1.76
C ARG A 29 5.72 12.13 3.07
N CYS A 30 5.61 11.29 4.10
CA CYS A 30 5.04 11.70 5.39
C CYS A 30 5.69 10.99 6.58
N ARG A 31 5.43 11.42 7.82
CA ARG A 31 5.76 10.59 8.99
C ARG A 31 4.70 9.51 9.17
N LEU A 32 3.43 9.91 9.17
CA LEU A 32 2.28 9.03 9.38
C LEU A 32 1.28 9.21 8.25
N CYS A 33 0.88 8.10 7.63
CA CYS A 33 -0.07 8.11 6.53
C CYS A 33 -1.20 7.11 6.77
N ARG A 34 -2.43 7.58 6.58
CA ARG A 34 -3.65 6.78 6.62
C ARG A 34 -4.45 7.00 5.33
N MET A 35 -4.62 5.94 4.54
CA MET A 35 -5.32 6.00 3.26
C MET A 35 -6.48 5.02 3.25
N ALA A 36 -7.63 5.45 2.76
CA ALA A 36 -8.77 4.61 2.43
C ALA A 36 -9.24 4.94 1.01
N THR A 37 -9.19 3.98 0.09
CA THR A 37 -9.52 4.25 -1.32
C THR A 37 -10.22 3.06 -1.97
N ASN A 38 -11.27 3.26 -2.77
CA ASN A 38 -11.87 2.12 -3.47
C ASN A 38 -10.91 1.56 -4.53
N VAL A 39 -10.43 2.43 -5.41
CA VAL A 39 -9.48 2.06 -6.47
C VAL A 39 -8.25 2.96 -6.38
N LEU A 40 -7.07 2.34 -6.33
CA LEU A 40 -5.82 3.08 -6.39
C LEU A 40 -4.79 2.43 -7.29
N SER A 41 -4.29 3.22 -8.23
CA SER A 41 -3.27 2.82 -9.20
C SER A 41 -2.03 3.70 -9.11
N GLY A 42 -0.84 3.09 -9.15
CA GLY A 42 0.42 3.82 -9.26
C GLY A 42 0.80 4.63 -8.02
N LEU A 43 0.92 3.96 -6.86
CA LEU A 43 1.32 4.59 -5.61
C LEU A 43 2.82 4.50 -5.34
N ARG A 44 3.44 5.62 -4.95
CA ARG A 44 4.78 5.66 -4.34
C ARG A 44 4.73 6.27 -2.94
N MET A 45 4.89 5.44 -1.90
CA MET A 45 4.88 5.87 -0.50
C MET A 45 6.26 5.82 0.12
N ARG A 46 6.62 6.89 0.84
CA ARG A 46 7.74 6.92 1.80
C ARG A 46 7.26 7.48 3.12
N CYS A 47 7.17 6.64 4.16
CA CYS A 47 6.76 7.10 5.49
C CYS A 47 7.36 6.32 6.65
N ARG A 48 7.14 6.74 7.90
CA ARG A 48 7.53 5.92 9.07
C ARG A 48 6.46 4.88 9.33
N LEU A 49 5.21 5.33 9.43
CA LEU A 49 4.02 4.52 9.68
C LEU A 49 3.01 4.66 8.54
N CYS A 50 2.51 3.51 8.09
CA CYS A 50 1.56 3.40 7.00
C CYS A 50 0.38 2.50 7.41
N ARG A 51 -0.84 3.01 7.26
CA ARG A 51 -2.07 2.21 7.29
C ARG A 51 -2.85 2.45 6.00
N MET A 52 -3.11 1.39 5.25
CA MET A 52 -3.90 1.48 4.01
C MET A 52 -5.00 0.44 3.98
N ALA A 53 -6.17 0.87 3.53
CA ALA A 53 -7.30 0.01 3.19
C ALA A 53 -7.76 0.36 1.77
N ALA A 54 -7.99 -0.65 0.94
CA ALA A 54 -8.52 -0.43 -0.40
C ALA A 54 -9.21 -1.67 -0.97
N ASN A 55 -10.18 -1.48 -1.87
CA ASN A 55 -10.81 -2.62 -2.55
C ASN A 55 -9.88 -3.16 -3.65
N VAL A 56 -9.38 -2.26 -4.50
CA VAL A 56 -8.51 -2.61 -5.62
C VAL A 56 -7.24 -1.77 -5.59
N LEU A 57 -6.09 -2.45 -5.70
CA LEU A 57 -4.79 -1.82 -5.78
C LEU A 57 -3.93 -2.37 -6.89
N SER A 58 -3.35 -1.46 -7.67
CA SER A 58 -2.38 -1.82 -8.71
C SER A 58 -1.13 -0.96 -8.67
N GLY A 59 0.04 -1.59 -8.84
CA GLY A 59 1.30 -0.87 -9.07
C GLY A 59 1.78 -0.05 -7.87
N LEU A 60 2.05 -0.71 -6.75
CA LEU A 60 2.50 -0.05 -5.52
C LEU A 60 3.99 -0.20 -5.26
N ARG A 61 4.61 0.89 -4.81
CA ARG A 61 5.96 0.91 -4.22
C ARG A 61 5.92 1.59 -2.86
N VAL A 62 6.14 0.81 -1.80
CA VAL A 62 6.01 1.28 -0.42
C VAL A 62 7.32 1.09 0.33
N ARG A 63 7.84 2.18 0.90
CA ARG A 63 9.00 2.16 1.81
C ARG A 63 8.60 2.74 3.17
N CYS A 64 8.55 1.89 4.20
CA CYS A 64 8.10 2.28 5.54
C CYS A 64 8.98 1.70 6.64
N ARG A 65 8.78 2.09 7.91
CA ARG A 65 9.27 1.28 9.05
C ARG A 65 8.22 0.26 9.43
N LEU A 66 7.00 0.73 9.68
CA LEU A 66 5.84 -0.09 10.03
C LEU A 66 4.76 0.04 8.97
N ARG A 67 4.19 -1.08 8.53
CA ARG A 67 3.07 -1.10 7.59
C ARG A 67 1.97 -2.04 8.04
N ARG A 68 0.73 -1.55 7.96
CA ARG A 68 -0.49 -2.36 7.98
C ARG A 68 -1.28 -2.12 6.70
N MET A 69 -1.72 -3.21 6.07
CA MET A 69 -2.47 -3.17 4.82
C MET A 69 -3.62 -4.19 4.86
N ALA A 70 -4.78 -3.78 4.39
CA ALA A 70 -5.91 -4.65 4.12
C ALA A 70 -6.46 -4.35 2.72
N THR A 71 -6.56 -5.35 1.84
CA THR A 71 -7.16 -5.16 0.51
C THR A 71 -7.84 -6.37 -0.07
N ASN A 72 -8.89 -6.18 -0.88
CA ASN A 72 -9.55 -7.32 -1.54
C ASN A 72 -8.69 -7.83 -2.70
N VAL A 73 -8.31 -6.94 -3.62
CA VAL A 73 -7.51 -7.29 -4.80
C VAL A 73 -6.26 -6.44 -4.86
N LEU A 74 -5.12 -7.10 -5.03
CA LEU A 74 -3.83 -6.44 -5.15
C LEU A 74 -3.00 -7.04 -6.29
N SER A 75 -2.58 -6.19 -7.22
CA SER A 75 -1.65 -6.51 -8.29
C SER A 75 -0.38 -5.66 -8.26
N GLY A 76 0.78 -6.29 -8.32
CA GLY A 76 2.06 -5.60 -8.47
C GLY A 76 2.44 -4.73 -7.28
N LEU A 77 2.87 -5.36 -6.18
CA LEU A 77 3.31 -4.65 -4.97
C LEU A 77 4.80 -4.89 -4.68
N ARG A 78 5.52 -3.80 -4.42
CA ARG A 78 6.90 -3.83 -3.90
C ARG A 78 6.96 -3.16 -2.55
N VAL A 79 7.43 -3.88 -1.54
CA VAL A 79 7.46 -3.43 -0.14
C VAL A 79 8.88 -3.49 0.41
N ARG A 80 9.30 -2.41 1.06
CA ARG A 80 10.49 -2.39 1.90
C ARG A 80 10.12 -1.82 3.27
N CYS A 81 10.09 -2.66 4.29
CA CYS A 81 9.69 -2.29 5.65
C CYS A 81 10.55 -2.98 6.71
N ARG A 82 10.49 -2.57 7.98
CA ARG A 82 11.02 -3.41 9.08
C ARG A 82 9.97 -4.45 9.47
N LEU A 83 8.75 -3.96 9.72
CA LEU A 83 7.60 -4.75 10.10
C LEU A 83 6.47 -4.52 9.09
N CYS A 84 5.95 -5.62 8.56
CA CYS A 84 4.83 -5.62 7.64
C CYS A 84 3.74 -6.59 8.09
N ARG A 85 2.50 -6.09 8.11
CA ARG A 85 1.30 -6.90 8.27
C ARG A 85 0.37 -6.65 7.09
N MET A 86 0.05 -7.69 6.33
CA MET A 86 -0.91 -7.57 5.22
C MET A 86 -1.97 -8.66 5.30
N ALA A 87 -3.21 -8.28 4.99
CA ALA A 87 -4.33 -9.17 4.77
C ALA A 87 -4.89 -8.88 3.39
N THR A 88 -4.90 -9.86 2.48
CA THR A 88 -5.41 -9.65 1.13
C THR A 88 -6.16 -10.85 0.57
N ASN A 89 -7.37 -10.68 0.02
CA ASN A 89 -8.11 -11.84 -0.51
C ASN A 89 -7.43 -12.41 -1.75
N VAL A 90 -7.14 -11.57 -2.75
CA VAL A 90 -6.46 -11.95 -3.99
C VAL A 90 -5.20 -11.13 -4.15
N LEU A 91 -4.07 -11.81 -4.32
CA LEU A 91 -2.78 -11.19 -4.50
C LEU A 91 -2.06 -11.75 -5.74
N SER A 92 -1.63 -10.85 -6.62
CA SER A 92 -0.76 -11.16 -7.75
C SER A 92 0.48 -10.27 -7.77
N GLY A 93 1.66 -10.88 -7.86
CA GLY A 93 2.93 -10.18 -8.03
C GLY A 93 3.34 -9.35 -6.82
N LEU A 94 3.79 -10.01 -5.76
CA LEU A 94 4.28 -9.38 -4.53
C LEU A 94 5.78 -9.59 -4.34
N ARG A 95 6.49 -8.50 -4.07
CA ARG A 95 7.89 -8.52 -3.61
C ARG A 95 8.01 -7.80 -2.27
N VAL A 96 8.32 -8.52 -1.21
CA VAL A 96 8.51 -7.96 0.13
C VAL A 96 9.95 -8.12 0.58
N ARG A 97 10.54 -7.07 1.13
CA ARG A 97 11.79 -7.13 1.89
C ARG A 97 11.56 -6.53 3.28
N CYS A 98 11.70 -7.35 4.31
CA CYS A 98 11.45 -6.95 5.69
C CYS A 98 12.27 -7.72 6.72
N ARG A 99 12.15 -7.34 8.00
CA ARG A 99 12.67 -8.16 9.10
C ARG A 99 11.60 -9.12 9.59
N LEU A 100 10.41 -8.57 9.86
CA LEU A 100 9.24 -9.35 10.25
C LEU A 100 8.10 -9.12 9.25
N CYS A 101 7.49 -10.22 8.80
CA CYS A 101 6.34 -10.22 7.92
C CYS A 101 5.24 -11.10 8.49
N ARG A 102 3.99 -10.61 8.47
CA ARG A 102 2.80 -11.44 8.68
C ARG A 102 1.83 -11.20 7.54
N MET A 103 1.51 -12.25 6.80
CA MET A 103 0.68 -12.21 5.59
C MET A 103 -0.46 -13.21 5.75
N ALA A 104 -1.68 -12.78 5.44
CA ALA A 104 -2.83 -13.65 5.32
C ALA A 104 -3.45 -13.41 3.94
N THR A 105 -3.51 -14.45 3.11
CA THR A 105 -4.02 -14.36 1.74
C THR A 105 -4.80 -15.59 1.33
N ASN A 106 -5.96 -15.43 0.68
CA ASN A 106 -6.77 -16.56 0.22
C ASN A 106 -6.25 -17.10 -1.12
N VAL A 107 -5.99 -16.20 -2.07
CA VAL A 107 -5.46 -16.54 -3.39
C VAL A 107 -4.16 -15.78 -3.61
N LEU A 108 -3.11 -16.52 -3.98
CA LEU A 108 -1.77 -15.98 -4.09
C LEU A 108 -1.08 -16.47 -5.38
N SER A 109 -0.65 -15.52 -6.21
CA SER A 109 0.21 -15.79 -7.36
C SER A 109 1.43 -14.85 -7.38
N GLY A 110 2.63 -15.41 -7.60
CA GLY A 110 3.87 -14.64 -7.74
C GLY A 110 4.31 -13.92 -6.46
N LEU A 111 4.67 -14.69 -5.42
CA LEU A 111 5.22 -14.17 -4.17
C LEU A 111 6.75 -14.27 -4.14
N ARG A 112 7.43 -13.19 -3.73
CA ARG A 112 8.86 -13.20 -3.35
C ARG A 112 9.05 -12.43 -2.04
N VAL A 113 9.47 -13.13 -0.98
CA VAL A 113 9.72 -12.54 0.33
C VAL A 113 11.18 -12.69 0.70
N TRP A 114 11.80 -11.60 1.14
CA TRP A 114 13.16 -11.55 1.67
C TRP A 114 13.11 -11.05 3.10
N CYS A 115 13.11 -11.99 4.04
CA CYS A 115 13.21 -11.70 5.46
C CYS A 115 14.68 -11.77 5.89
N ARG A 116 15.22 -10.67 6.44
CA ARG A 116 16.51 -10.69 7.14
C ARG A 116 16.23 -10.37 8.60
N LEU A 117 16.46 -11.32 9.50
CA LEU A 117 16.41 -11.07 10.94
C LEU A 117 17.44 -10.00 11.33
#